data_AF-A0A2T6GSJ8-F1
#
_entry.id   AF-A0A2T6GSJ8-F1
#
_cell.length_a   1.000
_cell.length_b   1.000
_cell.length_c   1.000
_cell.angle_alpha   90.00
_cell.angle_beta   90.00
_cell.angle_gamma   90.00
#
_symmetry.space_group_name_H-M   'P 1'
#
loop_
_entity.id
_entity.type
_entity.pdbx_description
1 polymer ?
#
loop_
_entity_poly.entity_id
_entity_poly.type
_entity_poly.pdbx_seq_one_letter_code
_entity_poly.pdbx_strand_id
1 'polypeptide(L)'
;MNQQPEWITVGALADGFASDNHILPAIDDLAGRTLTLYFDNGWQIEHRFDTQTLSWNAPGEPASAARPYRATSVRPGIYLVDFLKQEQGRTHSVSLVLDLQQQCFTAVIGQMPTQAECSVDLFSRALSGGELTSVKAHFLHGSVDVPARAETPRHSPSDELIGLRNQYIYSTSEAYEHVYLNANFYSWQCLKGVEQGLADTDRCHYYKVAEQLYLFVWREKIVPTLGLVLIDLQAGRSDGKIFGYQGTDFSHAANFPVGALARVLNRTLHG
;
A
#
# COMPACT_ATOMS: atom_id res chain seq x y z
N MET A 1 30.80 19.34 11.36
CA MET A 1 30.70 18.44 10.20
C MET A 1 29.26 17.96 10.16
N ASN A 2 28.47 18.40 9.17
CA ASN A 2 27.11 17.86 9.01
C ASN A 2 27.24 16.47 8.40
N GLN A 3 27.06 15.44 9.21
CA GLN A 3 26.95 14.06 8.72
C GLN A 3 25.65 13.94 7.94
N GLN A 4 25.71 13.28 6.79
CA GLN A 4 24.54 12.95 5.98
C GLN A 4 23.61 12.03 6.81
N PRO A 5 22.28 12.26 6.82
CA PRO A 5 21.37 11.33 7.48
C PRO A 5 21.48 9.93 6.83
N GLU A 6 21.50 8.89 7.66
CA GLU A 6 21.69 7.51 7.21
C GLU A 6 20.36 6.85 6.86
N TRP A 7 20.32 6.15 5.73
CA TRP A 7 19.19 5.32 5.33
C TRP A 7 19.12 4.05 6.18
N ILE A 8 17.90 3.62 6.53
CA ILE A 8 17.66 2.44 7.36
C ILE A 8 16.97 1.33 6.58
N THR A 9 16.99 0.10 7.11
CA THR A 9 16.22 -1.00 6.52
C THR A 9 14.73 -0.89 6.87
N VAL A 10 13.87 -1.54 6.08
CA VAL A 10 12.42 -1.57 6.36
C VAL A 10 12.11 -2.29 7.68
N GLY A 11 12.96 -3.23 8.11
CA GLY A 11 12.85 -3.82 9.45
C GLY A 11 13.10 -2.83 10.59
N ALA A 12 14.13 -1.97 10.47
CA ALA A 12 14.38 -0.92 11.45
C ALA A 12 13.28 0.16 11.42
N LEU A 13 12.73 0.45 10.25
CA LEU A 13 11.55 1.30 10.11
C LEU A 13 10.34 0.70 10.84
N ALA A 14 10.11 -0.62 10.70
CA ALA A 14 9.04 -1.32 11.40
C ALA A 14 9.16 -1.18 12.93
N ASP A 15 10.38 -1.28 13.47
CA ASP A 15 10.64 -1.10 14.90
C ASP A 15 10.31 0.33 15.36
N GLY A 16 10.66 1.34 14.55
CA GLY A 16 10.30 2.75 14.83
C GLY A 16 8.79 3.00 14.84
N PHE A 17 8.05 2.29 13.98
CA PHE A 17 6.59 2.39 13.86
C PHE A 17 5.81 1.49 14.82
N ALA A 18 6.47 0.66 15.64
CA ALA A 18 5.81 -0.35 16.46
C ALA A 18 5.05 0.21 17.67
N SER A 19 5.48 1.36 18.21
CA SER A 19 4.95 1.91 19.46
C SER A 19 4.03 3.11 19.25
N ASP A 20 2.92 3.15 19.98
CA ASP A 20 1.95 4.26 20.03
C ASP A 20 1.50 4.75 18.64
N ASN A 21 1.40 3.83 17.68
CA ASN A 21 1.01 4.16 16.33
C ASN A 21 -0.51 4.38 16.22
N HIS A 22 -0.92 5.29 15.32
CA HIS A 22 -2.33 5.62 15.09
C HIS A 22 -3.00 4.63 14.12
N ILE A 23 -2.59 3.36 14.13
CA ILE A 23 -3.20 2.32 13.31
C ILE A 23 -4.67 2.13 13.69
N LEU A 24 -5.48 1.74 12.72
CA LEU A 24 -6.80 1.22 13.03
C LEU A 24 -6.67 -0.16 13.69
N PRO A 25 -7.51 -0.46 14.70
CA PRO A 25 -7.60 -1.82 15.24
C PRO A 25 -8.08 -2.77 14.13
N ALA A 26 -7.51 -3.96 14.11
CA ALA A 26 -8.02 -5.01 13.24
C ALA A 26 -9.46 -5.37 13.64
N ILE A 27 -10.28 -5.70 12.66
CA ILE A 27 -11.69 -6.07 12.84
C ILE A 27 -11.96 -7.47 12.30
N ASP A 28 -13.00 -8.11 12.82
CA ASP A 28 -13.43 -9.46 12.47
C ASP A 28 -14.74 -9.48 11.66
N ASP A 29 -15.20 -8.34 11.15
CA ASP A 29 -16.39 -8.19 10.28
C ASP A 29 -16.43 -9.15 9.09
N LEU A 30 -15.26 -9.60 8.61
CA LEU A 30 -15.16 -10.54 7.50
C LEU A 30 -15.13 -12.01 7.95
N ALA A 31 -14.95 -12.30 9.23
CA ALA A 31 -14.85 -13.65 9.74
C ALA A 31 -16.12 -14.47 9.44
N GLY A 32 -15.93 -15.69 8.95
CA GLY A 32 -17.00 -16.58 8.50
C GLY A 32 -17.59 -16.23 7.13
N ARG A 33 -17.13 -15.16 6.47
CA ARG A 33 -17.59 -14.80 5.13
C ARG A 33 -16.74 -15.46 4.04
N THR A 34 -17.42 -15.73 2.94
CA THR A 34 -16.80 -16.08 1.66
C THR A 34 -17.12 -14.97 0.68
N LEU A 35 -16.09 -14.37 0.08
CA LEU A 35 -16.23 -13.34 -0.95
C LEU A 35 -15.64 -13.84 -2.26
N THR A 36 -16.38 -13.76 -3.36
CA THR A 36 -15.85 -14.07 -4.69
C THR A 36 -15.46 -12.78 -5.40
N LEU A 37 -14.18 -12.65 -5.73
CA LEU A 37 -13.68 -11.50 -6.50
C LEU A 37 -13.66 -11.85 -7.98
N TYR A 38 -14.40 -11.07 -8.78
CA TYR A 38 -14.45 -11.16 -10.23
C TYR A 38 -13.58 -10.05 -10.81
N PHE A 39 -12.39 -10.42 -11.28
CA PHE A 39 -11.40 -9.49 -11.82
C PHE A 39 -11.74 -9.10 -13.27
N ASP A 40 -11.41 -7.86 -13.64
CA ASP A 40 -11.64 -7.34 -14.99
C ASP A 40 -10.82 -8.07 -16.07
N ASN A 41 -9.73 -8.75 -15.68
CA ASN A 41 -8.95 -9.61 -16.58
C ASN A 41 -9.56 -11.02 -16.76
N GLY A 42 -10.75 -11.27 -16.21
CA GLY A 42 -11.47 -12.54 -16.30
C GLY A 42 -11.13 -13.55 -15.21
N TRP A 43 -10.22 -13.24 -14.27
CA TRP A 43 -10.00 -14.12 -13.12
C TRP A 43 -11.19 -14.10 -12.17
N GLN A 44 -11.42 -15.24 -11.54
CA GLN A 44 -12.35 -15.38 -10.44
C GLN A 44 -11.57 -15.99 -9.28
N ILE A 45 -11.59 -15.35 -8.11
CA ILE A 45 -10.89 -15.84 -6.93
C ILE A 45 -11.82 -15.76 -5.73
N GLU A 46 -12.17 -16.91 -5.17
CA GLU A 46 -12.91 -17.01 -3.92
C GLU A 46 -11.95 -16.81 -2.76
N HIS A 47 -12.29 -15.93 -1.82
CA HIS A 47 -11.58 -15.69 -0.57
C HIS A 47 -12.47 -16.12 0.59
N ARG A 48 -11.95 -16.99 1.46
CA ARG A 48 -12.63 -17.48 2.65
C ARG A 48 -11.93 -16.91 3.87
N PHE A 49 -12.67 -16.17 4.67
CA PHE A 49 -12.16 -15.48 5.84
C PHE A 49 -12.55 -16.24 7.11
N ASP A 50 -11.56 -16.66 7.87
CA ASP A 50 -11.70 -17.03 9.28
C ASP A 50 -11.39 -15.80 10.16
N THR A 51 -11.39 -15.98 11.46
CA THR A 51 -11.18 -14.94 12.48
C THR A 51 -9.82 -14.24 12.33
N GLN A 52 -8.77 -14.98 11.96
CA GLN A 52 -7.40 -14.45 11.86
C GLN A 52 -6.67 -14.87 10.59
N THR A 53 -7.24 -15.81 9.84
CA THR A 53 -6.62 -16.35 8.63
C THR A 53 -7.57 -16.28 7.45
N LEU A 54 -7.02 -16.19 6.25
CA LEU A 54 -7.78 -16.32 5.02
C LEU A 54 -7.14 -17.37 4.13
N SER A 55 -7.96 -17.99 3.30
CA SER A 55 -7.52 -18.83 2.18
C SER A 55 -8.20 -18.38 0.90
N TRP A 56 -7.65 -18.75 -0.24
CA TRP A 56 -8.20 -18.39 -1.54
C TRP A 56 -8.03 -19.49 -2.57
N ASN A 57 -8.90 -19.53 -3.58
CA ASN A 57 -8.78 -20.43 -4.73
C ASN A 57 -9.40 -19.85 -5.99
N ALA A 58 -8.86 -20.25 -7.13
CA ALA A 58 -9.55 -20.14 -8.40
C ALA A 58 -10.63 -21.25 -8.53
N PRO A 59 -11.63 -21.09 -9.41
CA PRO A 59 -12.61 -22.13 -9.70
C PRO A 59 -11.94 -23.44 -10.13
N GLY A 60 -12.31 -24.54 -9.47
CA GLY A 60 -11.77 -25.87 -9.78
C GLY A 60 -10.37 -26.15 -9.25
N GLU A 61 -9.72 -25.19 -8.60
CA GLU A 61 -8.43 -25.37 -7.94
C GLU A 61 -8.61 -25.60 -6.43
N PRO A 62 -7.68 -26.34 -5.78
CA PRO A 62 -7.69 -26.47 -4.33
C PRO A 62 -7.43 -25.12 -3.64
N ALA A 63 -8.01 -24.96 -2.45
CA ALA A 63 -7.72 -23.83 -1.57
C ALA A 63 -6.23 -23.70 -1.26
N SER A 64 -5.74 -22.47 -1.25
CA SER A 64 -4.44 -22.14 -0.71
C SER A 64 -4.35 -22.54 0.77
N ALA A 65 -3.12 -22.72 1.26
CA ALA A 65 -2.90 -22.82 2.70
C ALA A 65 -3.37 -21.53 3.38
N ALA A 66 -4.06 -21.67 4.52
CA ALA A 66 -4.52 -20.53 5.31
C ALA A 66 -3.33 -19.62 5.69
N ARG A 67 -3.49 -18.31 5.51
CA ARG A 67 -2.50 -17.29 5.82
C ARG A 67 -3.07 -16.27 6.80
N PRO A 68 -2.27 -15.78 7.76
CA PRO A 68 -2.66 -14.63 8.55
C PRO A 68 -2.98 -13.44 7.65
N TYR A 69 -4.02 -12.69 8.02
CA TYR A 69 -4.36 -11.43 7.38
C TYR A 69 -4.68 -10.37 8.43
N ARG A 70 -4.63 -9.11 7.99
CA ARG A 70 -5.20 -7.99 8.72
C ARG A 70 -6.36 -7.43 7.90
N ALA A 71 -7.50 -7.20 8.53
CA ALA A 71 -8.58 -6.41 7.96
C ALA A 71 -8.85 -5.19 8.83
N THR A 72 -9.06 -4.05 8.19
CA THR A 72 -9.46 -2.78 8.82
C THR A 72 -10.52 -2.08 7.99
N SER A 73 -11.30 -1.21 8.61
CA SER A 73 -12.29 -0.40 7.92
C SER A 73 -12.13 1.07 8.28
N VAL A 74 -11.64 1.86 7.31
CA VAL A 74 -11.48 3.32 7.47
C VAL A 74 -12.82 4.05 7.33
N ARG A 75 -13.74 3.49 6.54
CA ARG A 75 -15.13 3.92 6.41
C ARG A 75 -16.05 2.70 6.40
N PRO A 76 -17.25 2.76 7.02
CA PRO A 76 -18.17 1.64 7.05
C PRO A 76 -18.42 1.04 5.66
N GLY A 77 -18.28 -0.28 5.53
CA GLY A 77 -18.46 -1.00 4.27
C GLY A 77 -17.24 -1.00 3.33
N ILE A 78 -16.20 -0.22 3.63
CA ILE A 78 -14.92 -0.23 2.90
C ILE A 78 -13.86 -0.88 3.79
N TYR A 79 -13.24 -1.94 3.27
CA TYR A 79 -12.28 -2.76 4.00
C TYR A 79 -10.92 -2.74 3.30
N LEU A 80 -9.84 -2.56 4.07
CA LEU A 80 -8.49 -2.88 3.65
C LEU A 80 -8.11 -4.24 4.23
N VAL A 81 -7.95 -5.24 3.37
CA VAL A 81 -7.44 -6.57 3.71
C VAL A 81 -5.99 -6.66 3.24
N ASP A 82 -5.06 -7.07 4.09
CA ASP A 82 -3.66 -7.24 3.75
C ASP A 82 -3.11 -8.59 4.24
N PHE A 83 -2.38 -9.28 3.38
CA PHE A 83 -1.72 -10.55 3.69
C PHE A 83 -0.52 -10.82 2.79
N LEU A 84 0.30 -11.80 3.17
CA LEU A 84 1.42 -12.29 2.38
C LEU A 84 1.09 -13.64 1.75
N LYS A 85 1.47 -13.82 0.49
CA LYS A 85 1.42 -15.10 -0.21
C LYS A 85 2.80 -15.53 -0.70
N GLN A 86 2.98 -16.84 -0.87
CA GLN A 86 4.14 -17.42 -1.52
C GLN A 86 3.74 -17.86 -2.92
N GLU A 87 4.49 -17.44 -3.93
CA GLU A 87 4.26 -17.81 -5.33
C GLU A 87 5.62 -17.95 -6.01
N GLN A 88 5.86 -19.09 -6.67
CA GLN A 88 7.12 -19.37 -7.38
C GLN A 88 8.39 -19.12 -6.54
N GLY A 89 8.32 -19.45 -5.24
CA GLY A 89 9.44 -19.25 -4.29
C GLY A 89 9.68 -17.80 -3.88
N ARG A 90 8.76 -16.88 -4.19
CA ARG A 90 8.83 -15.47 -3.80
C ARG A 90 7.68 -15.08 -2.89
N THR A 91 7.98 -14.21 -1.93
CA THR A 91 6.96 -13.55 -1.11
C THR A 91 6.34 -12.40 -1.90
N HIS A 92 5.01 -12.40 -2.00
CA HIS A 92 4.23 -11.30 -2.52
C HIS A 92 3.34 -10.74 -1.41
N SER A 93 3.20 -9.43 -1.38
CA SER A 93 2.17 -8.78 -0.57
C SER A 93 0.92 -8.61 -1.41
N VAL A 94 -0.24 -8.89 -0.81
CA VAL A 94 -1.55 -8.72 -1.42
C VAL A 94 -2.37 -7.82 -0.53
N SER A 95 -2.75 -6.65 -1.06
CA SER A 95 -3.66 -5.73 -0.40
C SER A 95 -4.94 -5.59 -1.22
N LEU A 96 -6.10 -5.74 -0.59
CA LEU A 96 -7.42 -5.62 -1.21
C LEU A 96 -8.16 -4.46 -0.55
N VAL A 97 -8.56 -3.46 -1.35
CA VAL A 97 -9.54 -2.45 -0.94
C VAL A 97 -10.89 -2.93 -1.45
N LEU A 98 -11.73 -3.43 -0.54
CA LEU A 98 -13.06 -3.95 -0.83
C LEU A 98 -14.11 -2.90 -0.48
N ASP A 99 -14.89 -2.44 -1.46
CA ASP A 99 -16.10 -1.65 -1.22
C ASP A 99 -17.31 -2.58 -1.36
N LEU A 100 -17.84 -3.02 -0.22
CA LEU A 100 -18.96 -3.96 -0.20
C LEU A 100 -20.31 -3.29 -0.47
N GLN A 101 -20.40 -1.96 -0.36
CA GLN A 101 -21.62 -1.22 -0.68
C GLN A 101 -21.75 -1.05 -2.20
N GLN A 102 -20.63 -0.72 -2.87
CA GLN A 102 -20.57 -0.56 -4.32
C GLN A 102 -20.24 -1.87 -5.06
N GLN A 103 -19.97 -2.95 -4.31
CA GLN A 103 -19.62 -4.28 -4.83
C GLN A 103 -18.43 -4.25 -5.79
N CYS A 104 -17.41 -3.43 -5.47
CA CYS A 104 -16.21 -3.29 -6.28
C CYS A 104 -14.94 -3.40 -5.43
N PHE A 105 -13.80 -3.64 -6.07
CA PHE A 105 -12.53 -3.71 -5.36
C PHE A 105 -11.35 -3.24 -6.20
N THR A 106 -10.26 -2.91 -5.49
CA THR A 106 -8.90 -2.82 -6.05
C THR A 106 -7.99 -3.79 -5.32
N ALA A 107 -7.24 -4.60 -6.05
CA ALA A 107 -6.15 -5.41 -5.53
C ALA A 107 -4.80 -4.80 -5.93
N VAL A 108 -3.87 -4.76 -4.99
CA VAL A 108 -2.48 -4.37 -5.20
C VAL A 108 -1.59 -5.55 -4.86
N ILE A 109 -0.91 -6.08 -5.87
CA ILE A 109 0.03 -7.20 -5.73
C ILE A 109 1.45 -6.66 -5.78
N GLY A 110 2.08 -6.63 -4.61
CA GLY A 110 3.43 -6.13 -4.39
C GLY A 110 4.48 -7.21 -4.49
N GLN A 111 5.58 -6.92 -5.19
CA GLN A 111 6.74 -7.81 -5.28
C GLN A 111 8.03 -7.03 -5.08
N MET A 112 8.82 -7.48 -4.11
CA MET A 112 10.15 -6.93 -3.85
C MET A 112 11.16 -7.41 -4.89
N PRO A 113 12.12 -6.55 -5.27
CA PRO A 113 13.18 -6.90 -6.23
C PRO A 113 14.16 -7.91 -5.66
N THR A 114 14.77 -8.70 -6.54
CA THR A 114 15.92 -9.54 -6.19
C THR A 114 17.17 -8.67 -5.91
N GLN A 115 18.17 -9.26 -5.26
CA GLN A 115 19.47 -8.60 -5.06
C GLN A 115 20.09 -8.13 -6.38
N ALA A 116 20.03 -8.96 -7.42
CA ALA A 116 20.54 -8.62 -8.75
C ALA A 116 19.80 -7.43 -9.39
N GLU A 117 18.47 -7.35 -9.22
CA GLU A 117 17.70 -6.18 -9.64
C GLU A 117 18.17 -4.94 -8.86
N CYS A 118 18.33 -5.01 -7.54
CA CYS A 118 18.81 -3.86 -6.74
C CYS A 118 20.25 -3.43 -7.01
N SER A 119 21.11 -4.32 -7.51
CA SER A 119 22.51 -3.96 -7.84
C SER A 119 22.65 -3.11 -9.11
N VAL A 120 21.60 -2.94 -9.90
CA VAL A 120 21.62 -2.03 -11.06
C VAL A 120 21.41 -0.59 -10.58
N ASP A 121 22.42 0.25 -10.77
CA ASP A 121 22.41 1.64 -10.32
C ASP A 121 21.37 2.51 -11.05
N LEU A 122 20.97 3.61 -10.40
CA LEU A 122 19.93 4.50 -10.91
C LEU A 122 20.29 5.18 -12.24
N PHE A 123 21.58 5.46 -12.48
CA PHE A 123 22.02 6.10 -13.72
C PHE A 123 21.88 5.14 -14.90
N SER A 124 22.32 3.89 -14.74
CA SER A 124 22.12 2.83 -15.73
C SER A 124 20.63 2.55 -16.01
N ARG A 125 19.77 2.59 -14.97
CA ARG A 125 18.31 2.46 -15.13
C ARG A 125 17.73 3.61 -15.95
N ALA A 126 18.12 4.85 -15.61
CA ALA A 126 17.65 6.04 -16.33
C ALA A 126 18.04 6.00 -17.81
N LEU A 127 19.28 5.64 -18.13
CA LEU A 127 19.77 5.57 -19.52
C LEU A 127 19.11 4.44 -20.34
N SER A 128 18.63 3.38 -19.70
CA SER A 128 17.90 2.31 -20.38
C SER A 128 16.39 2.61 -20.55
N GLY A 129 15.92 3.76 -20.07
CA GLY A 129 14.49 4.15 -20.13
C GLY A 129 13.59 3.35 -19.19
N GLY A 130 14.16 2.63 -18.22
CA GLY A 130 13.42 1.86 -17.22
C GLY A 130 12.91 2.72 -16.07
N GLU A 131 12.03 2.13 -15.24
CA GLU A 131 11.67 2.74 -13.96
C GLU A 131 12.87 2.72 -12.99
N LEU A 132 13.01 3.79 -12.21
CA LEU A 132 14.09 3.90 -11.21
C LEU A 132 13.90 2.95 -10.03
N THR A 133 12.65 2.75 -9.60
CA THR A 133 12.35 1.73 -8.58
C THR A 133 12.39 0.34 -9.21
N SER A 134 12.89 -0.63 -8.45
CA SER A 134 12.84 -2.05 -8.82
C SER A 134 11.64 -2.78 -8.20
N VAL A 135 10.88 -2.10 -7.34
CA VAL A 135 9.68 -2.63 -6.71
C VAL A 135 8.58 -2.72 -7.77
N LYS A 136 7.90 -3.87 -7.82
CA LYS A 136 6.78 -4.10 -8.75
C LYS A 136 5.48 -4.03 -7.96
N ALA A 137 4.50 -3.35 -8.53
CA ALA A 137 3.13 -3.32 -8.04
C ALA A 137 2.17 -3.53 -9.22
N HIS A 138 1.34 -4.56 -9.13
CA HIS A 138 0.28 -4.81 -10.09
C HIS A 138 -1.06 -4.38 -9.50
N PHE A 139 -1.78 -3.55 -10.24
CA PHE A 139 -3.10 -3.05 -9.86
C PHE A 139 -4.13 -3.79 -10.66
N LEU A 140 -5.08 -4.39 -9.96
CA LEU A 140 -6.19 -5.11 -10.55
C LEU A 140 -7.48 -4.59 -9.96
N HIS A 141 -8.54 -4.60 -10.76
CA HIS A 141 -9.85 -4.11 -10.37
C HIS A 141 -10.90 -5.14 -10.71
N GLY A 142 -12.07 -5.00 -10.10
CA GLY A 142 -13.18 -5.89 -10.39
C GLY A 142 -14.36 -5.65 -9.48
N SER A 143 -15.22 -6.67 -9.40
CA SER A 143 -16.44 -6.68 -8.61
C SER A 143 -16.44 -7.78 -7.56
N VAL A 144 -17.24 -7.58 -6.51
CA VAL A 144 -17.37 -8.49 -5.36
C VAL A 144 -18.70 -9.24 -5.45
N ASP A 145 -18.66 -10.56 -5.31
CA ASP A 145 -19.78 -11.53 -5.28
C ASP A 145 -20.67 -11.61 -6.53
N VAL A 146 -20.59 -10.63 -7.42
CA VAL A 146 -21.29 -10.62 -8.70
C VAL A 146 -20.31 -10.29 -9.83
N PRO A 147 -20.43 -10.92 -11.02
CA PRO A 147 -19.67 -10.51 -12.20
C PRO A 147 -19.96 -9.06 -12.58
N ALA A 148 -18.93 -8.35 -13.02
CA ALA A 148 -19.05 -6.95 -13.38
C ALA A 148 -19.97 -6.74 -14.59
N ARG A 149 -20.69 -5.62 -14.57
CA ARG A 149 -21.49 -5.07 -15.67
C ARG A 149 -20.90 -3.72 -16.07
N ALA A 150 -21.33 -3.17 -17.22
CA ALA A 150 -20.85 -1.87 -17.69
C ALA A 150 -21.02 -0.74 -16.67
N GLU A 151 -22.09 -0.82 -15.86
CA GLU A 151 -22.43 0.17 -14.83
C GLU A 151 -21.83 -0.13 -13.45
N THR A 152 -21.09 -1.23 -13.28
CA THR A 152 -20.52 -1.58 -11.98
C THR A 152 -19.47 -0.52 -11.59
N PRO A 153 -19.61 0.12 -10.42
CA PRO A 153 -18.63 1.10 -9.97
C PRO A 153 -17.20 0.56 -9.96
N ARG A 154 -16.24 1.47 -10.12
CA ARG A 154 -14.80 1.18 -10.10
C ARG A 154 -14.08 2.21 -9.26
N HIS A 155 -13.11 1.75 -8.49
CA HIS A 155 -12.04 2.64 -8.07
C HIS A 155 -11.24 3.04 -9.31
N SER A 156 -11.06 4.33 -9.54
CA SER A 156 -10.43 4.85 -10.76
C SER A 156 -9.18 5.66 -10.43
N PRO A 157 -8.21 5.75 -11.35
CA PRO A 157 -7.11 6.71 -11.22
C PRO A 157 -7.63 8.12 -10.91
N SER A 158 -6.89 8.89 -10.10
CA SER A 158 -7.34 10.21 -9.67
C SER A 158 -6.18 11.18 -9.49
N ASP A 159 -6.39 12.43 -9.91
CA ASP A 159 -5.45 13.54 -9.76
C ASP A 159 -5.80 14.46 -8.58
N GLU A 160 -6.82 14.12 -7.78
CA GLU A 160 -7.37 15.01 -6.74
C GLU A 160 -6.37 15.32 -5.61
N LEU A 161 -5.43 14.41 -5.34
CA LEU A 161 -4.35 14.63 -4.37
C LEU A 161 -3.23 15.54 -4.90
N ILE A 162 -3.09 15.69 -6.22
CA ILE A 162 -1.99 16.45 -6.83
C ILE A 162 -2.05 17.91 -6.37
N GLY A 163 -0.87 18.43 -6.02
CA GLY A 163 -0.65 19.77 -5.49
C GLY A 163 -0.83 19.86 -3.98
N LEU A 164 -1.39 18.85 -3.29
CA LEU A 164 -1.47 18.88 -1.83
C LEU A 164 -0.10 18.61 -1.19
N ARG A 165 0.20 19.38 -0.13
CA ARG A 165 1.20 19.04 0.88
C ARG A 165 0.47 18.58 2.13
N ASN A 166 0.65 17.32 2.52
CA ASN A 166 -0.09 16.69 3.60
C ASN A 166 0.87 16.17 4.67
N GLN A 167 0.59 16.47 5.94
CA GLN A 167 1.35 15.97 7.08
C GLN A 167 0.69 14.70 7.63
N TYR A 168 1.51 13.71 7.98
CA TYR A 168 1.11 12.45 8.60
C TYR A 168 1.83 12.28 9.93
N ILE A 169 1.06 12.22 11.02
CA ILE A 169 1.57 11.92 12.36
C ILE A 169 1.22 10.46 12.66
N TYR A 170 2.20 9.57 12.52
CA TYR A 170 2.02 8.13 12.72
C TYR A 170 2.03 7.75 14.19
N SER A 171 2.83 8.42 15.01
CA SER A 171 2.85 8.25 16.47
C SER A 171 3.34 9.54 17.14
N THR A 172 3.57 9.49 18.46
CA THR A 172 4.23 10.60 19.16
C THR A 172 5.69 10.79 18.74
N SER A 173 6.33 9.78 18.15
CA SER A 173 7.73 9.78 17.71
C SER A 173 7.91 9.81 16.20
N GLU A 174 6.93 9.39 15.41
CA GLU A 174 7.03 9.25 13.95
C GLU A 174 6.08 10.21 13.23
N ALA A 175 6.63 11.09 12.38
CA ALA A 175 5.87 12.03 11.57
C ALA A 175 6.56 12.33 10.23
N TYR A 176 5.78 12.32 9.16
CA TYR A 176 6.24 12.56 7.79
C TYR A 176 5.37 13.63 7.14
N GLU A 177 5.84 14.17 6.02
CA GLU A 177 4.98 14.89 5.09
C GLU A 177 5.14 14.36 3.67
N HIS A 178 4.04 14.39 2.92
CA HIS A 178 3.99 14.05 1.51
C HIS A 178 3.63 15.30 0.71
N VAL A 179 4.32 15.51 -0.41
CA VAL A 179 3.99 16.51 -1.43
C VAL A 179 3.66 15.77 -2.72
N TYR A 180 2.39 15.77 -3.12
CA TYR A 180 1.95 15.06 -4.33
C TYR A 180 2.21 15.92 -5.56
N LEU A 181 3.32 15.64 -6.24
CA LEU A 181 3.86 16.53 -7.28
C LEU A 181 3.06 16.46 -8.59
N ASN A 182 2.78 15.24 -9.04
CA ASN A 182 2.08 14.96 -10.29
C ASN A 182 1.54 13.52 -10.28
N ALA A 183 0.96 13.08 -11.40
CA ALA A 183 0.32 11.76 -11.53
C ALA A 183 1.27 10.57 -11.28
N ASN A 184 2.58 10.77 -11.36
CA ASN A 184 3.55 9.69 -11.25
C ASN A 184 4.49 9.78 -10.04
N PHE A 185 4.67 10.97 -9.46
CA PHE A 185 5.66 11.21 -8.42
C PHE A 185 5.11 12.01 -7.26
N TYR A 186 5.62 11.68 -6.08
CA TYR A 186 5.44 12.45 -4.85
C TYR A 186 6.80 12.59 -4.16
N SER A 187 6.98 13.65 -3.38
CA SER A 187 8.10 13.75 -2.45
C SER A 187 7.64 13.43 -1.04
N TRP A 188 8.50 12.79 -0.25
CA TRP A 188 8.31 12.60 1.17
C TRP A 188 9.48 13.18 1.96
N GLN A 189 9.23 13.55 3.20
CA GLN A 189 10.25 13.92 4.17
C GLN A 189 9.86 13.38 5.56
N CYS A 190 10.81 12.76 6.25
CA CYS A 190 10.65 12.43 7.67
C CYS A 190 10.89 13.70 8.51
N LEU A 191 9.82 14.20 9.14
CA LEU A 191 9.84 15.38 10.02
C LEU A 191 10.32 15.03 11.43
N LYS A 192 10.02 13.81 11.88
CA LYS A 192 10.35 13.28 13.19
C LYS A 192 10.35 11.76 13.09
N GLY A 193 11.34 11.10 13.68
CA GLY A 193 11.40 9.64 13.71
C GLY A 193 12.80 9.09 13.46
N VAL A 194 12.88 7.77 13.29
CA VAL A 194 14.14 7.07 13.01
C VAL A 194 14.80 7.51 11.69
N GLU A 195 14.02 8.05 10.75
CA GLU A 195 14.50 8.58 9.47
C GLU A 195 14.61 10.11 9.45
N GLN A 196 14.55 10.79 10.59
CA GLN A 196 14.42 12.25 10.64
C GLN A 196 15.46 12.97 9.77
N GLY A 197 14.96 13.82 8.86
CA GLY A 197 15.78 14.58 7.92
C GLY A 197 16.05 13.88 6.58
N LEU A 198 15.70 12.59 6.44
CA LEU A 198 15.64 11.94 5.13
C LEU A 198 14.43 12.43 4.33
N ALA A 199 14.62 12.47 3.01
CA ALA A 199 13.62 12.84 2.04
C ALA A 199 13.98 12.27 0.67
N ASP A 200 12.97 11.97 -0.15
CA ASP A 200 13.16 11.56 -1.54
C ASP A 200 11.89 11.80 -2.38
N THR A 201 12.00 11.58 -3.69
CA THR A 201 10.87 11.57 -4.63
C THR A 201 10.72 10.21 -5.28
N ASP A 202 9.60 9.54 -5.02
CA ASP A 202 9.38 8.16 -5.46
C ASP A 202 8.17 8.03 -6.37
N ARG A 203 8.17 6.92 -7.10
CA ARG A 203 7.09 6.57 -8.03
C ARG A 203 5.85 6.21 -7.22
N CYS A 204 4.72 6.84 -7.53
CA CYS A 204 3.47 6.63 -6.81
C CYS A 204 2.26 6.50 -7.74
N HIS A 205 1.15 6.04 -7.18
CA HIS A 205 -0.11 5.78 -7.87
C HIS A 205 -1.28 6.22 -6.99
N TYR A 206 -2.32 6.74 -7.63
CA TYR A 206 -3.46 7.37 -6.97
C TYR A 206 -4.76 6.79 -7.51
N TYR A 207 -5.62 6.30 -6.63
CA TYR A 207 -6.96 5.85 -7.00
C TYR A 207 -7.99 6.50 -6.08
N LYS A 208 -9.07 7.03 -6.66
CA LYS A 208 -10.24 7.45 -5.90
C LYS A 208 -11.05 6.20 -5.55
N VAL A 209 -11.27 6.01 -4.25
CA VAL A 209 -12.07 4.91 -3.69
C VAL A 209 -13.50 5.40 -3.42
N ALA A 210 -13.60 6.55 -2.75
CA ALA A 210 -14.85 7.26 -2.53
C ALA A 210 -14.58 8.77 -2.46
N GLU A 211 -15.61 9.57 -2.22
CA GLU A 211 -15.44 11.02 -2.09
C GLU A 211 -14.49 11.35 -0.93
N GLN A 212 -13.40 12.08 -1.20
CA GLN A 212 -12.33 12.39 -0.25
C GLN A 212 -11.66 11.16 0.40
N LEU A 213 -11.76 9.98 -0.23
CA LEU A 213 -11.07 8.76 0.18
C LEU A 213 -10.26 8.21 -1.00
N TYR A 214 -8.95 8.12 -0.81
CA TYR A 214 -8.02 7.76 -1.87
C TYR A 214 -7.13 6.60 -1.44
N LEU A 215 -6.91 5.66 -2.34
CA LEU A 215 -5.83 4.69 -2.24
C LEU A 215 -4.58 5.32 -2.85
N PHE A 216 -3.54 5.47 -2.02
CA PHE A 216 -2.22 5.94 -2.42
C PHE A 216 -1.20 4.83 -2.25
N VAL A 217 -0.44 4.56 -3.31
CA VAL A 217 0.58 3.50 -3.33
C VAL A 217 1.89 4.09 -3.82
N TRP A 218 2.99 3.82 -3.14
CA TRP A 218 4.32 4.27 -3.57
C TRP A 218 5.34 3.13 -3.60
N ARG A 219 6.35 3.31 -4.42
CA ARG A 219 7.41 2.34 -4.70
C ARG A 219 8.76 3.03 -4.62
N GLU A 220 9.49 2.76 -3.54
CA GLU A 220 10.76 3.43 -3.26
C GLU A 220 11.89 2.86 -4.11
N LYS A 221 12.85 3.72 -4.48
CA LYS A 221 13.99 3.35 -5.34
C LYS A 221 15.31 3.17 -4.60
N ILE A 222 15.46 3.73 -3.39
CA ILE A 222 16.69 3.66 -2.61
C ILE A 222 16.68 2.40 -1.73
N VAL A 223 15.81 2.37 -0.74
CA VAL A 223 15.50 1.17 0.03
C VAL A 223 14.26 0.54 -0.62
N PRO A 224 14.29 -0.74 -1.07
CA PRO A 224 13.12 -1.34 -1.71
C PRO A 224 11.93 -1.44 -0.77
N THR A 225 10.96 -0.54 -0.98
CA THR A 225 9.78 -0.40 -0.13
C THR A 225 8.54 -0.25 -1.01
N LEU A 226 7.47 -0.96 -0.65
CA LEU A 226 6.13 -0.75 -1.14
C LEU A 226 5.26 -0.27 0.02
N GLY A 227 4.79 0.97 -0.07
CA GLY A 227 3.78 1.47 0.84
C GLY A 227 2.43 1.61 0.17
N LEU A 228 1.38 1.41 0.96
CA LEU A 228 0.00 1.54 0.54
C LEU A 228 -0.82 2.08 1.70
N VAL A 229 -1.56 3.17 1.47
CA VAL A 229 -2.46 3.76 2.46
C VAL A 229 -3.77 4.19 1.82
N LEU A 230 -4.87 3.99 2.54
CA LEU A 230 -6.11 4.72 2.35
C LEU A 230 -5.98 6.07 3.08
N ILE A 231 -6.18 7.16 2.35
CA ILE A 231 -6.14 8.53 2.87
C ILE A 231 -7.57 9.04 2.91
N ASP A 232 -8.12 9.20 4.10
CA ASP A 232 -9.42 9.82 4.32
C ASP A 232 -9.22 11.30 4.68
N LEU A 233 -9.33 12.17 3.68
CA LEU A 233 -9.18 13.61 3.88
C LEU A 233 -10.33 14.20 4.70
N GLN A 234 -11.52 13.59 4.64
CA GLN A 234 -12.68 14.04 5.42
C GLN A 234 -12.48 13.75 6.91
N ALA A 235 -11.98 12.57 7.24
CA ALA A 235 -11.70 12.17 8.63
C ALA A 235 -10.34 12.65 9.16
N GLY A 236 -9.49 13.20 8.29
CA GLY A 236 -8.14 13.64 8.66
C GLY A 236 -7.26 12.50 9.16
N ARG A 237 -7.29 11.35 8.47
CA ARG A 237 -6.51 10.17 8.86
C ARG A 237 -6.09 9.29 7.68
N SER A 238 -5.19 8.34 7.95
CA SER A 238 -4.86 7.25 7.05
C SER A 238 -4.80 5.88 7.74
N ASP A 239 -4.95 4.82 6.95
CA ASP A 239 -4.74 3.42 7.34
C ASP A 239 -4.13 2.65 6.18
N GLY A 240 -3.17 1.79 6.46
CA GLY A 240 -2.39 1.14 5.43
C GLY A 240 -1.32 0.21 5.98
N LYS A 241 -0.29 0.00 5.16
CA LYS A 241 0.87 -0.83 5.50
C LYS A 241 2.12 -0.42 4.72
N ILE A 242 3.25 -0.91 5.20
CA ILE A 242 4.56 -0.85 4.52
C ILE A 242 5.09 -2.28 4.37
N PHE A 243 5.67 -2.57 3.20
CA PHE A 243 6.24 -3.86 2.84
C PHE A 243 7.63 -3.71 2.23
N GLY A 244 8.59 -4.50 2.71
CA GLY A 244 9.95 -4.50 2.19
C GLY A 244 10.76 -5.68 2.75
N TYR A 245 12.09 -5.59 2.66
CA TYR A 245 12.97 -6.55 3.31
C TYR A 245 13.28 -6.14 4.75
N GLN A 246 13.24 -7.09 5.67
CA GLN A 246 13.61 -6.87 7.08
C GLN A 246 15.05 -6.33 7.20
N GLY A 247 15.97 -6.91 6.42
CA GLY A 247 17.38 -6.56 6.40
C GLY A 247 17.92 -6.40 4.97
N THR A 248 19.24 -6.31 4.86
CA THR A 248 19.96 -6.11 3.58
C THR A 248 20.28 -7.41 2.85
N ASP A 249 19.85 -8.56 3.37
CA ASP A 249 20.16 -9.90 2.87
C ASP A 249 19.10 -10.47 1.92
N PHE A 250 18.03 -9.72 1.66
CA PHE A 250 16.94 -10.08 0.75
C PHE A 250 16.19 -11.37 1.13
N SER A 251 16.27 -11.80 2.39
CA SER A 251 15.77 -13.12 2.81
C SER A 251 14.37 -13.08 3.46
N HIS A 252 14.15 -12.14 4.38
CA HIS A 252 12.91 -12.03 5.14
C HIS A 252 12.14 -10.77 4.78
N ALA A 253 10.82 -10.91 4.64
CA ALA A 253 9.94 -9.78 4.41
C ALA A 253 9.54 -9.12 5.74
N ALA A 254 9.56 -7.79 5.77
CA ALA A 254 8.84 -6.97 6.74
C ALA A 254 7.51 -6.55 6.13
N ASN A 255 6.40 -6.74 6.85
CA ASN A 255 5.07 -6.27 6.45
C ASN A 255 4.31 -5.83 7.69
N PHE A 256 4.10 -4.53 7.86
CA PHE A 256 3.56 -3.97 9.09
C PHE A 256 2.51 -2.88 8.81
N PRO A 257 1.47 -2.79 9.65
CA PRO A 257 0.44 -1.78 9.48
C PRO A 257 0.97 -0.38 9.83
N VAL A 258 0.45 0.62 9.13
CA VAL A 258 0.68 2.04 9.44
C VAL A 258 -0.65 2.78 9.44
N GLY A 259 -0.77 3.77 10.30
CA GLY A 259 -1.92 4.67 10.33
C GLY A 259 -1.51 5.97 10.97
N ALA A 260 -2.07 7.08 10.47
CA ALA A 260 -1.69 8.41 10.90
C ALA A 260 -2.90 9.31 11.09
N LEU A 261 -2.72 10.33 11.93
CA LEU A 261 -3.51 11.55 11.85
C LEU A 261 -2.95 12.38 10.69
N ALA A 262 -3.83 12.77 9.77
CA ALA A 262 -3.47 13.44 8.53
C ALA A 262 -3.99 14.89 8.52
N ARG A 263 -3.16 15.84 8.08
CA ARG A 263 -3.53 17.25 7.98
C ARG A 263 -2.95 17.89 6.74
N VAL A 264 -3.82 18.34 5.84
CA VAL A 264 -3.43 19.12 4.67
C VAL A 264 -2.85 20.46 5.13
N LEU A 265 -1.62 20.75 4.74
CA LEU A 265 -0.90 21.98 5.09
C LEU A 265 -1.21 23.09 4.09
N ASN A 266 -1.24 22.77 2.80
CA ASN A 266 -1.57 23.68 1.71
C ASN A 266 -1.85 22.92 0.40
N ARG A 267 -2.30 23.67 -0.61
CA ARG A 267 -2.39 23.22 -2.01
C ARG A 267 -1.64 24.19 -2.91
N THR A 268 -0.77 23.67 -3.75
CA THR A 268 -0.09 24.41 -4.81
C THR A 268 -0.83 24.24 -6.13
N LEU A 269 -1.10 25.34 -6.82
CA LEU A 269 -1.66 25.35 -8.16
C LEU A 269 -0.64 25.98 -9.11
N HIS A 270 -0.31 25.27 -10.20
CA HIS A 270 0.50 25.80 -11.29
C HIS A 270 -0.44 26.21 -12.42
N GLY A 271 -0.40 27.49 -12.81
CA GLY A 271 -1.21 28.05 -13.89
C GLY A 271 -0.58 27.88 -15.26
#